data_AF-A0A7W9FJZ0-F1
#
_entry.id   AF-A0A7W9FJZ0-F1
#
_cell.length_a   1.000
_cell.length_b   1.000
_cell.length_c   1.000
_cell.angle_alpha   90.00
_cell.angle_beta   90.00
_cell.angle_gamma   90.00
#
_symmetry.space_group_name_H-M   'P 1'
#
loop_
_entity.id
_entity.type
_entity.pdbx_description
1 polymer ?
#
loop_
_entity_poly.entity_id
_entity_poly.type
_entity_poly.pdbx_seq_one_letter_code
_entity_poly.pdbx_strand_id
1 'polypeptide(L)'
;MGNPRGKPPRSDEAIAFAVVGQVLGITVEHADAGGGDGMVDGLWTYPDDRRAALEVTAGEASKEIGAERRAWRGGKPTDRNGSLSLDDLTGQLSKRLAEPWMEPNLAKLRAVRADETHLYLWGLGREDDFLYSTLAEALPSTEMQLPPGLTDLWLDAYVFRGEDTLRNVTVVRYNLAQGWSLHHAVYDEALLPAAR
;
A
#
# COMPACT_ATOMS: atom_id res chain seq x y z
N MET A 1 -34.24 -4.75 -4.81
CA MET A 1 -34.04 -3.90 -3.61
C MET A 1 -32.77 -3.10 -3.86
N GLY A 2 -32.88 -1.78 -4.00
CA GLY A 2 -31.73 -0.92 -4.29
C GLY A 2 -30.91 -0.72 -3.04
N ASN A 3 -29.62 -1.07 -3.09
CA ASN A 3 -28.68 -0.79 -2.02
C ASN A 3 -28.64 0.75 -1.82
N PRO A 4 -28.86 1.30 -0.62
CA PRO A 4 -28.62 2.71 -0.38
C PRO A 4 -27.19 2.99 -0.80
N ARG A 5 -26.99 3.91 -1.76
CA ARG A 5 -25.68 4.17 -2.37
C ARG A 5 -24.74 4.63 -1.27
N GLY A 6 -23.91 3.70 -0.81
CA GLY A 6 -22.86 4.00 0.12
C GLY A 6 -21.89 5.03 -0.46
N LYS A 7 -21.10 5.65 0.41
CA LYS A 7 -20.08 6.61 -0.02
C LYS A 7 -19.16 5.90 -1.04
N PRO A 8 -18.82 6.52 -2.17
CA PRO A 8 -17.78 5.97 -3.03
C PRO A 8 -16.45 5.93 -2.27
N PRO A 9 -15.54 5.01 -2.63
CA PRO A 9 -14.20 5.00 -2.04
C PRO A 9 -13.48 6.31 -2.34
N ARG A 10 -12.53 6.67 -1.48
CA ARG A 10 -11.61 7.79 -1.70
C ARG A 10 -10.72 7.51 -2.92
N SER A 11 -10.05 8.52 -3.45
CA SER A 11 -9.20 8.36 -4.63
C SER A 11 -8.04 7.38 -4.40
N ASP A 12 -7.42 7.43 -3.22
CA ASP A 12 -6.34 6.51 -2.82
C ASP A 12 -6.83 5.07 -2.69
N GLU A 13 -7.98 4.85 -2.06
CA GLU A 13 -8.64 3.54 -2.00
C GLU A 13 -8.98 3.00 -3.40
N ALA A 14 -9.59 3.82 -4.25
CA ALA A 14 -9.97 3.41 -5.59
C ALA A 14 -8.76 3.00 -6.45
N ILE A 15 -7.63 3.70 -6.31
CA ILE A 15 -6.40 3.32 -7.01
C ILE A 15 -5.83 2.03 -6.44
N ALA A 16 -5.74 1.91 -5.11
CA ALA A 16 -5.28 0.69 -4.46
C ALA A 16 -6.12 -0.52 -4.88
N PHE A 17 -7.44 -0.37 -4.97
CA PHE A 17 -8.35 -1.42 -5.43
C PHE A 17 -8.08 -1.83 -6.88
N ALA A 18 -7.87 -0.86 -7.77
CA ALA A 18 -7.54 -1.13 -9.17
C ALA A 18 -6.19 -1.87 -9.30
N VAL A 19 -5.17 -1.41 -8.56
CA VAL A 19 -3.83 -2.00 -8.59
C VAL A 19 -3.82 -3.41 -8.01
N VAL A 20 -4.34 -3.60 -6.80
CA VAL A 20 -4.42 -4.92 -6.15
C VAL A 20 -5.27 -5.87 -6.97
N GLY A 21 -6.42 -5.38 -7.47
CA GLY A 21 -7.31 -6.17 -8.33
C GLY A 21 -6.63 -6.65 -9.60
N GLN A 22 -5.90 -5.78 -10.29
CA GLN A 22 -5.16 -6.16 -11.49
C GLN A 22 -4.03 -7.14 -11.19
N VAL A 23 -3.21 -6.89 -10.16
CA VAL A 23 -2.05 -7.73 -9.85
C VAL A 23 -2.46 -9.13 -9.41
N LEU A 24 -3.53 -9.24 -8.63
CA LEU A 24 -4.02 -10.54 -8.12
C LEU A 24 -5.05 -11.20 -9.04
N GLY A 25 -5.54 -10.50 -10.07
CA GLY A 25 -6.61 -10.99 -10.94
C GLY A 25 -7.96 -11.12 -10.23
N ILE A 26 -8.26 -10.20 -9.30
CA ILE A 26 -9.46 -10.19 -8.47
C ILE A 26 -10.23 -8.88 -8.61
N THR A 27 -11.48 -8.87 -8.14
CA THR A 27 -12.24 -7.63 -7.95
C THR A 27 -12.29 -7.31 -6.46
N VAL A 28 -11.79 -6.13 -6.07
CA VAL A 28 -11.90 -5.66 -4.68
C VAL A 28 -13.26 -4.98 -4.51
N GLU A 29 -14.06 -5.48 -3.57
CA GLU A 29 -15.32 -4.88 -3.18
C GLU A 29 -15.10 -3.81 -2.10
N HIS A 30 -15.70 -2.63 -2.29
CA HIS A 30 -15.65 -1.56 -1.30
C HIS A 30 -16.50 -1.92 -0.08
N ALA A 31 -15.87 -2.12 1.08
CA ALA A 31 -16.51 -2.60 2.29
C ALA A 31 -17.01 -1.47 3.21
N ASP A 32 -16.33 -0.32 3.25
CA ASP A 32 -16.76 0.86 4.04
C ASP A 32 -17.73 1.79 3.29
N ALA A 33 -18.63 1.23 2.50
CA ALA A 33 -19.65 2.02 1.83
C ALA A 33 -20.61 2.74 2.83
N GLY A 34 -20.61 2.35 4.10
CA GLY A 34 -21.51 2.88 5.14
C GLY A 34 -20.91 3.93 6.10
N GLY A 35 -19.60 4.18 6.08
CA GLY A 35 -18.93 5.06 7.05
C GLY A 35 -18.97 4.51 8.48
N GLY A 36 -18.89 3.19 8.62
CA GLY A 36 -18.95 2.52 9.91
C GLY A 36 -17.55 2.41 10.49
N ASP A 37 -17.29 3.10 11.61
CA ASP A 37 -16.04 2.96 12.36
C ASP A 37 -15.73 1.48 12.61
N GLY A 38 -14.64 0.98 12.00
CA GLY A 38 -14.13 -0.38 12.21
C GLY A 38 -14.20 -1.34 11.03
N MET A 39 -14.72 -0.93 9.87
CA MET A 39 -14.62 -1.72 8.63
C MET A 39 -13.27 -1.47 7.93
N VAL A 40 -12.78 -2.51 7.24
CA VAL A 40 -11.68 -2.41 6.28
C VAL A 40 -12.19 -1.73 5.00
N ASP A 41 -11.28 -1.17 4.21
CA ASP A 41 -11.66 -0.48 2.98
C ASP A 41 -12.11 -1.46 1.87
N GLY A 42 -11.38 -2.57 1.70
CA GLY A 42 -11.61 -3.55 0.65
C GLY A 42 -11.81 -4.97 1.15
N LEU A 43 -12.69 -5.72 0.50
CA LEU A 43 -12.90 -7.16 0.72
C LEU A 43 -12.98 -7.91 -0.60
N TRP A 44 -12.53 -9.16 -0.61
CA TRP A 44 -12.82 -10.11 -1.70
C TRP A 44 -12.80 -11.54 -1.19
N THR A 45 -13.30 -12.45 -2.02
CA THR A 45 -13.21 -13.90 -1.81
C THR A 45 -12.53 -14.52 -3.02
N TYR A 46 -11.52 -15.34 -2.79
CA TYR A 46 -10.82 -16.08 -3.84
C TYR A 46 -11.71 -17.23 -4.37
N PRO A 47 -11.40 -17.80 -5.55
CA PRO A 47 -12.15 -18.96 -6.08
C PRO A 47 -12.11 -20.22 -5.19
N ASP A 48 -11.18 -20.29 -4.23
CA ASP A 48 -11.04 -21.36 -3.25
C ASP A 48 -11.71 -21.04 -1.90
N ASP A 49 -12.63 -20.08 -1.89
CA ASP A 49 -13.40 -19.59 -0.73
C ASP A 49 -12.58 -18.89 0.36
N ARG A 50 -11.26 -18.73 0.18
CA ARG A 50 -10.45 -17.93 1.11
C ARG A 50 -10.86 -16.46 1.04
N ARG A 51 -11.01 -15.83 2.20
CA ARG A 51 -11.39 -14.43 2.32
C ARG A 51 -10.17 -13.56 2.50
N ALA A 52 -10.21 -12.39 1.89
CA ALA A 52 -9.15 -11.42 2.01
C ALA A 52 -9.69 -10.01 2.28
N ALA A 53 -8.86 -9.22 2.95
CA ALA A 53 -9.20 -7.90 3.40
C ALA A 53 -8.08 -6.92 3.13
N LEU A 54 -8.43 -5.68 2.81
CA LEU A 54 -7.50 -4.62 2.45
C LEU A 54 -7.80 -3.36 3.23
N GLU A 55 -6.77 -2.81 3.86
CA GLU A 55 -6.77 -1.46 4.41
C GLU A 55 -5.82 -0.59 3.60
N VAL A 56 -6.25 0.62 3.27
CA VAL A 56 -5.52 1.61 2.49
C VAL A 56 -5.27 2.82 3.37
N THR A 57 -4.00 3.05 3.67
CA THR A 57 -3.60 4.20 4.48
C THR A 57 -2.52 5.00 3.77
N ALA A 58 -2.74 6.29 3.67
CA ALA A 58 -1.65 7.23 3.51
C ALA A 58 -0.99 7.38 4.88
N GLY A 59 0.30 7.07 5.02
CA GLY A 59 0.95 7.30 6.32
C GLY A 59 0.83 8.78 6.72
N GLU A 60 0.60 9.08 8.00
CA GLU A 60 0.66 10.47 8.52
C GLU A 60 1.99 11.16 8.17
N ALA A 61 3.01 10.36 7.90
CA ALA A 61 4.35 10.80 7.65
C ALA A 61 4.59 11.47 6.28
N SER A 62 3.63 11.98 5.51
CA SER A 62 4.02 12.79 4.33
C SER A 62 4.94 13.96 4.73
N LYS A 63 4.72 14.55 5.91
CA LYS A 63 5.58 15.59 6.48
C LYS A 63 6.82 15.06 7.19
N GLU A 64 6.70 13.96 7.94
CA GLU A 64 7.82 13.35 8.65
C GLU A 64 8.77 12.57 7.74
N ILE A 65 8.28 11.82 6.74
CA ILE A 65 9.08 11.27 5.62
C ILE A 65 9.83 12.40 4.93
N GLY A 66 9.17 13.54 4.68
CA GLY A 66 9.83 14.70 4.10
C GLY A 66 10.96 15.24 4.99
N ALA A 67 10.78 15.24 6.31
CA ALA A 67 11.77 15.72 7.28
C ALA A 67 12.91 14.70 7.49
N GLU A 68 12.58 13.42 7.60
CA GLU A 68 13.52 12.30 7.67
C GLU A 68 14.36 12.23 6.39
N ARG A 69 13.76 12.38 5.21
CA ARG A 69 14.46 12.52 3.92
C ARG A 69 15.44 13.69 3.91
N ARG A 70 15.03 14.86 4.42
CA ARG A 70 15.92 16.03 4.55
C ARG A 70 17.08 15.74 5.50
N ALA A 71 16.82 15.06 6.61
CA ALA A 71 17.84 14.60 7.55
C ALA A 71 18.75 13.52 6.93
N TRP A 72 18.23 12.64 6.05
CA TRP A 72 18.98 11.58 5.35
C TRP A 72 19.91 12.13 4.28
N ARG A 73 19.45 13.11 3.48
CA ARG A 73 20.31 13.88 2.57
C ARG A 73 21.37 14.71 3.31
N GLY A 74 21.18 14.95 4.60
CA GLY A 74 22.03 15.76 5.47
C GLY A 74 23.19 15.05 6.17
N GLY A 75 23.39 13.72 5.98
CA GLY A 75 24.66 13.07 6.33
C GLY A 75 24.63 11.96 7.41
N LYS A 76 23.79 10.92 7.26
CA LYS A 76 23.99 9.65 7.99
C LYS A 76 24.80 8.64 7.16
N PRO A 77 25.49 7.67 7.81
CA PRO A 77 26.31 6.69 7.12
C PRO A 77 25.46 5.87 6.17
N THR A 78 26.01 5.68 5.00
CA THR A 78 25.40 5.11 3.81
C THR A 78 26.29 3.98 3.32
N ASP A 79 25.83 3.19 2.36
CA ASP A 79 26.75 2.36 1.59
C ASP A 79 27.84 3.22 0.92
N ARG A 80 28.76 2.61 0.16
CA ARG A 80 29.86 3.32 -0.52
C ARG A 80 29.41 4.52 -1.38
N ASN A 81 28.12 4.68 -1.67
CA ASN A 81 27.56 5.65 -2.59
C ASN A 81 26.55 6.65 -1.99
N GLY A 82 26.25 6.62 -0.69
CA GLY A 82 25.24 7.56 -0.16
C GLY A 82 23.81 7.03 -0.07
N SER A 83 23.57 5.73 -0.32
CA SER A 83 22.23 5.12 -0.25
C SER A 83 22.05 4.26 1.01
N LEU A 84 20.82 4.18 1.51
CA LEU A 84 20.41 3.15 2.47
C LEU A 84 20.56 1.78 1.81
N SER A 85 21.04 0.80 2.57
CA SER A 85 20.93 -0.58 2.11
C SER A 85 19.45 -0.99 2.06
N LEU A 86 19.10 -1.92 1.15
CA LEU A 86 17.75 -2.45 1.05
C LEU A 86 17.28 -3.10 2.37
N ASP A 87 18.22 -3.65 3.14
CA ASP A 87 17.96 -4.26 4.44
C ASP A 87 17.64 -3.21 5.51
N ASP A 88 18.33 -2.06 5.51
CA ASP A 88 18.01 -0.95 6.41
C ASP A 88 16.64 -0.35 6.08
N LEU A 89 16.25 -0.30 4.81
CA LEU A 89 14.93 0.13 4.38
C LEU A 89 13.84 -0.84 4.87
N THR A 90 14.09 -2.15 4.77
CA THR A 90 13.20 -3.20 5.29
C THR A 90 13.03 -3.08 6.82
N GLY A 91 14.12 -2.83 7.54
CA GLY A 91 14.09 -2.61 8.98
C GLY A 91 13.32 -1.35 9.39
N GLN A 92 13.44 -0.26 8.62
CA GLN A 92 12.69 0.97 8.85
C GLN A 92 11.19 0.80 8.58
N LEU A 93 10.83 0.12 7.49
CA LEU A 93 9.44 -0.23 7.19
C LEU A 93 8.82 -1.05 8.33
N SER A 94 9.54 -2.07 8.82
CA SER A 94 9.08 -2.89 9.95
C SER A 94 8.84 -2.07 11.22
N LYS A 95 9.77 -1.16 11.56
CA LYS A 95 9.63 -0.27 12.73
C LYS A 95 8.41 0.64 12.60
N ARG A 96 8.22 1.20 11.42
CA ARG A 96 7.12 2.12 11.14
C ARG A 96 5.75 1.43 11.21
N LEU A 97 5.65 0.21 10.69
CA LEU A 97 4.44 -0.59 10.83
C LEU A 97 4.10 -0.91 12.30
N ALA A 98 5.08 -0.84 13.21
CA ALA A 98 4.90 -1.03 14.64
C ALA A 98 4.59 0.27 15.41
N GLU A 99 4.50 1.42 14.73
CA GLU A 99 4.21 2.70 15.40
C GLU A 99 2.74 2.79 15.85
N PRO A 100 2.44 3.51 16.95
CA PRO A 100 1.10 3.58 17.52
C PRO A 100 0.02 4.09 16.56
N TRP A 101 0.35 4.97 15.62
CA TRP A 101 -0.62 5.51 14.66
C TRP A 101 -1.13 4.46 13.67
N MET A 102 -0.39 3.36 13.47
CA MET A 102 -0.78 2.27 12.59
C MET A 102 -1.78 1.30 13.24
N GLU A 103 -1.84 1.29 14.57
CA GLU A 103 -2.66 0.33 15.33
C GLU A 103 -4.15 0.34 14.96
N PRO A 104 -4.83 1.50 14.76
CA PRO A 104 -6.23 1.51 14.34
C PRO A 104 -6.47 0.76 13.03
N ASN A 105 -5.58 0.91 12.05
CA ASN A 105 -5.66 0.25 10.75
C ASN A 105 -5.44 -1.27 10.87
N LEU A 106 -4.44 -1.67 11.66
CA LEU A 106 -4.18 -3.08 11.92
C LEU A 106 -5.30 -3.74 12.74
N ALA A 107 -5.94 -2.99 13.64
CA ALA A 107 -7.07 -3.47 14.42
C ALA A 107 -8.27 -3.81 13.53
N LYS A 108 -8.55 -3.00 12.49
CA LYS A 108 -9.59 -3.31 11.48
C LYS A 108 -9.31 -4.64 10.77
N LEU A 109 -8.08 -4.82 10.28
CA LEU A 109 -7.66 -6.06 9.60
C LEU A 109 -7.83 -7.28 10.51
N ARG A 110 -7.40 -7.18 11.77
CA ARG A 110 -7.58 -8.26 12.77
C ARG A 110 -9.05 -8.54 13.09
N ALA A 111 -9.90 -7.52 13.11
CA ALA A 111 -11.31 -7.66 13.46
C ALA A 111 -12.10 -8.48 12.42
N VAL A 112 -11.72 -8.37 11.14
CA VAL A 112 -12.46 -9.00 10.04
C VAL A 112 -12.22 -10.52 9.94
N ARG A 113 -11.15 -11.04 10.56
CA ARG A 113 -10.77 -12.46 10.58
C ARG A 113 -10.72 -13.10 9.18
N ALA A 114 -10.12 -12.39 8.22
CA ALA A 114 -9.85 -12.90 6.89
C ALA A 114 -8.65 -13.88 6.92
N ASP A 115 -8.57 -14.76 5.91
CA ASP A 115 -7.45 -15.68 5.72
C ASP A 115 -6.20 -14.94 5.25
N GLU A 116 -6.37 -13.90 4.44
CA GLU A 116 -5.31 -12.96 4.04
C GLU A 116 -5.69 -11.52 4.41
N THR A 117 -4.69 -10.75 4.82
CA THR A 117 -4.86 -9.35 5.27
C THR A 117 -3.79 -8.49 4.61
N HIS A 118 -4.24 -7.46 3.92
CA HIS A 118 -3.44 -6.64 3.03
C HIS A 118 -3.44 -5.20 3.57
N LEU A 119 -2.27 -4.60 3.64
CA LEU A 119 -2.10 -3.19 3.93
C LEU A 119 -1.46 -2.52 2.73
N TYR A 120 -2.14 -1.53 2.18
CA TYR A 120 -1.62 -0.67 1.13
C TYR A 120 -1.14 0.63 1.74
N LEU A 121 0.18 0.83 1.76
CA LEU A 121 0.77 2.09 2.17
C LEU A 121 0.84 3.01 0.96
N TRP A 122 -0.16 3.88 0.89
CA TRP A 122 -0.25 4.93 -0.10
C TRP A 122 0.78 6.03 0.24
N GLY A 123 1.66 6.33 -0.71
CA GLY A 123 2.71 7.32 -0.52
C GLY A 123 2.85 8.14 -1.78
N LEU A 124 2.00 9.17 -1.93
CA LEU A 124 1.99 10.08 -3.08
C LEU A 124 3.35 10.70 -3.32
N GLY A 125 4.18 9.99 -4.07
CA GLY A 125 5.18 10.57 -4.93
C GLY A 125 4.45 11.44 -5.94
N ARG A 126 4.39 12.75 -5.67
CA ARG A 126 4.67 13.67 -6.78
C ARG A 126 6.06 13.32 -7.32
N GLU A 127 6.35 13.69 -8.56
CA GLU A 127 7.57 13.32 -9.34
C GLU A 127 8.94 13.48 -8.63
N ASP A 128 8.98 13.95 -7.37
CA ASP A 128 10.15 14.15 -6.53
C ASP A 128 10.19 13.32 -5.23
N ASP A 129 9.17 12.53 -4.89
CA ASP A 129 8.99 11.86 -3.59
C ASP A 129 8.87 10.32 -3.72
N PHE A 130 9.94 9.68 -4.19
CA PHE A 130 10.00 8.23 -4.32
C PHE A 130 10.75 7.59 -3.13
N LEU A 131 10.08 7.38 -2.01
CA LEU A 131 10.70 6.66 -0.88
C LEU A 131 10.96 5.18 -1.21
N TYR A 132 10.12 4.60 -2.07
CA TYR A 132 10.15 3.18 -2.41
C TYR A 132 10.72 2.90 -3.81
N SER A 133 11.21 3.91 -4.52
CA SER A 133 11.88 3.75 -5.82
C SER A 133 13.03 2.75 -5.77
N THR A 134 13.84 2.83 -4.70
CA THR A 134 15.00 1.94 -4.50
C THR A 134 14.57 0.47 -4.42
N LEU A 135 13.40 0.19 -3.84
CA LEU A 135 12.85 -1.19 -3.80
C LEU A 135 12.43 -1.69 -5.18
N ALA A 136 12.05 -0.79 -6.10
CA ALA A 136 11.72 -1.17 -7.47
C ALA A 136 12.94 -1.33 -8.38
N GLU A 137 14.09 -0.78 -8.00
CA GLU A 137 15.36 -1.06 -8.69
C GLU A 137 15.94 -2.40 -8.26
N ALA A 138 15.84 -2.73 -6.98
CA ALA A 138 16.26 -4.01 -6.44
C ALA A 138 15.44 -4.39 -5.20
N LEU A 139 14.94 -5.63 -5.18
CA LEU A 139 14.18 -6.15 -4.05
C LEU A 139 15.13 -6.56 -2.91
N PRO A 140 14.79 -6.27 -1.64
CA PRO A 140 15.56 -6.75 -0.50
C PRO A 140 15.62 -8.28 -0.48
N SER A 141 16.76 -8.84 -0.07
CA SER A 141 16.88 -10.27 0.24
C SER A 141 16.41 -10.60 1.65
N THR A 142 16.32 -9.59 2.52
CA THR A 142 15.93 -9.77 3.93
C THR A 142 14.42 -9.88 4.07
N GLU A 143 13.99 -10.87 4.84
CA GLU A 143 12.60 -11.02 5.23
C GLU A 143 12.14 -9.87 6.13
N MET A 144 10.95 -9.35 5.83
CA MET A 144 10.32 -8.30 6.61
C MET A 144 9.50 -8.90 7.76
N GLN A 145 9.57 -8.26 8.92
CA GLN A 145 8.74 -8.62 10.06
C GLN A 145 7.43 -7.83 9.98
N LEU A 146 6.34 -8.52 9.64
CA LEU A 146 5.00 -7.91 9.60
C LEU A 146 4.36 -7.90 11.00
N PRO A 147 3.59 -6.86 11.35
CA PRO A 147 2.79 -6.87 12.58
C PRO A 147 1.78 -8.03 12.61
N PRO A 148 1.34 -8.46 13.81
CA PRO A 148 0.32 -9.49 13.95
C PRO A 148 -0.98 -9.13 13.21
N GLY A 149 -1.45 -10.07 12.40
CA GLY A 149 -2.68 -9.90 11.60
C GLY A 149 -2.49 -9.16 10.29
N LEU A 150 -1.25 -9.05 9.79
CA LEU A 150 -0.93 -8.61 8.44
C LEU A 150 -0.18 -9.72 7.69
N THR A 151 -0.64 -10.08 6.49
CA THR A 151 0.04 -11.08 5.63
C THR A 151 0.72 -10.45 4.43
N ASP A 152 0.22 -9.29 3.97
CA ASP A 152 0.63 -8.66 2.74
C ASP A 152 0.80 -7.15 2.91
N LEU A 153 1.95 -6.64 2.47
CA LEU A 153 2.25 -5.21 2.40
C LEU A 153 2.43 -4.78 0.95
N TRP A 154 1.79 -3.68 0.58
CA TRP A 154 1.85 -3.06 -0.75
C TRP A 154 2.39 -1.64 -0.64
N LEU A 155 3.36 -1.32 -1.48
CA LEU A 155 4.04 -0.03 -1.52
C LEU A 155 4.05 0.52 -2.94
N ASP A 156 3.62 1.77 -3.13
CA ASP A 156 3.80 2.48 -4.40
C ASP A 156 5.27 2.85 -4.61
N ALA A 157 5.94 2.22 -5.56
CA ALA A 157 7.33 2.57 -5.87
C ALA A 157 7.42 3.71 -6.87
N TYR A 158 6.64 3.64 -7.96
CA TYR A 158 6.61 4.67 -8.99
C TYR A 158 5.21 4.82 -9.58
N VAL A 159 4.84 6.06 -9.89
CA VAL A 159 3.67 6.38 -10.71
C VAL A 159 4.15 7.21 -11.90
N PHE A 160 3.92 6.71 -13.10
CA PHE A 160 4.22 7.43 -14.34
C PHE A 160 2.92 7.76 -15.07
N ARG A 161 2.82 9.00 -15.56
CA ARG A 161 1.73 9.40 -16.45
C ARG A 161 1.92 8.71 -17.80
N GLY A 162 0.94 7.90 -18.19
CA GLY A 162 0.83 7.36 -19.55
C GLY A 162 0.17 8.35 -20.50
N GLU A 163 -0.33 7.86 -21.63
CA GLU A 163 -1.17 8.66 -22.52
C GLU A 163 -2.50 9.02 -21.83
N ASP A 164 -2.93 10.28 -21.99
CA ASP A 164 -4.18 10.82 -21.43
C ASP A 164 -4.36 10.60 -19.91
N THR A 165 -5.39 9.82 -19.55
CA THR A 165 -5.82 9.54 -18.18
C THR A 165 -5.23 8.25 -17.64
N LEU A 166 -4.45 7.51 -18.44
CA LEU A 166 -3.77 6.30 -17.99
C LEU A 166 -2.59 6.62 -17.07
N ARG A 167 -2.44 5.79 -16.05
CA ARG A 167 -1.34 5.83 -15.09
C ARG A 167 -0.70 4.45 -15.00
N ASN A 168 0.61 4.41 -15.18
CA ASN A 168 1.40 3.21 -14.96
C ASN A 168 1.95 3.27 -13.53
N VAL A 169 1.69 2.23 -12.77
CA VAL A 169 2.15 2.09 -11.40
C VAL A 169 3.09 0.91 -11.31
N THR A 170 4.23 1.12 -10.67
CA THR A 170 5.08 0.06 -10.17
C THR A 170 4.84 -0.07 -8.68
N VAL A 171 4.41 -1.25 -8.24
CA VAL A 171 4.26 -1.57 -6.81
C VAL A 171 5.23 -2.64 -6.37
N VAL A 172 5.70 -2.48 -5.15
CA VAL A 172 6.46 -3.51 -4.44
C VAL A 172 5.52 -4.17 -3.45
N ARG A 173 5.45 -5.49 -3.50
CA ARG A 173 4.64 -6.32 -2.60
C ARG A 173 5.57 -7.18 -1.75
N TYR A 174 5.37 -7.16 -0.44
CA TYR A 174 5.88 -8.19 0.45
C TYR A 174 4.74 -9.08 0.91
N ASN A 175 4.83 -10.37 0.64
CA ASN A 175 3.91 -11.38 1.15
C ASN A 175 4.64 -12.28 2.14
N LEU A 176 4.05 -12.56 3.30
CA LEU A 176 4.69 -13.32 4.36
C LEU A 176 5.16 -14.72 3.92
N ALA A 177 4.45 -15.36 2.98
CA ALA A 177 4.78 -16.70 2.49
C ALA A 177 5.68 -16.70 1.24
N GLN A 178 5.68 -15.62 0.46
CA GLN A 178 6.36 -15.55 -0.85
C GLN A 178 7.54 -14.57 -0.88
N GLY A 179 7.69 -13.72 0.14
CA GLY A 179 8.70 -12.68 0.21
C GLY A 179 8.38 -11.47 -0.69
N TRP A 180 9.44 -10.77 -1.09
CA TRP A 180 9.37 -9.58 -1.93
C TRP A 180 9.08 -9.91 -3.40
N SER A 181 8.22 -9.10 -4.02
CA SER A 181 7.92 -9.16 -5.45
C SER A 181 7.64 -7.77 -6.02
N LEU A 182 7.91 -7.59 -7.31
CA LEU A 182 7.70 -6.35 -8.04
C LEU A 182 6.58 -6.57 -9.07
N HIS A 183 5.63 -5.64 -9.13
CA HIS A 183 4.51 -5.72 -10.07
C HIS A 183 4.31 -4.40 -10.79
N HIS A 184 3.72 -4.49 -11.98
CA HIS A 184 3.31 -3.35 -12.78
C HIS A 184 1.80 -3.42 -13.00
N ALA A 185 1.13 -2.31 -12.73
CA ALA A 185 -0.30 -2.14 -12.93
C ALA A 185 -0.56 -0.88 -13.79
N VAL A 186 -1.70 -0.85 -14.45
CA VAL A 186 -2.16 0.28 -15.24
C VAL A 186 -3.60 0.56 -14.86
N TYR A 187 -3.89 1.79 -14.44
CA TYR A 187 -5.25 2.21 -14.19
C TYR A 187 -5.58 3.47 -14.99
N ASP A 188 -6.86 3.63 -15.31
CA ASP A 188 -7.39 4.82 -15.96
C ASP A 188 -8.02 5.73 -14.90
N GLU A 189 -7.42 6.91 -14.71
CA GLU A 189 -7.89 7.90 -13.76
C GLU A 189 -9.31 8.39 -14.09
N ALA A 190 -9.73 8.35 -15.36
CA ALA A 190 -11.09 8.72 -15.77
C ALA A 190 -12.15 7.69 -15.36
N LEU A 191 -11.73 6.45 -15.10
CA LEU A 191 -12.62 5.37 -14.64
C LEU A 191 -12.68 5.28 -13.12
N LEU A 192 -11.82 6.01 -12.40
CA LEU A 192 -11.89 6.08 -10.95
C LEU A 192 -13.12 6.89 -10.51
N PRO A 193 -13.71 6.57 -9.35
CA PRO A 193 -14.75 7.40 -8.76
C PRO A 193 -14.24 8.83 -8.60
N ALA A 194 -15.05 9.81 -9.01
CA ALA A 194 -14.65 11.22 -8.91
C ALA A 194 -14.30 11.57 -7.46
N ALA A 195 -13.08 12.06 -7.26
CA ALA A 195 -12.62 12.61 -5.99
C ALA A 195 -13.58 13.72 -5.54
N ARG A 196 -14.12 13.64 -4.32
CA ARG A 196 -14.88 14.73 -3.71
C ARG A 196 -13.96 15.62 -2.89
#